data_AF-A0A5N6ZI92-F1
#
_entry.id   AF-A0A5N6ZI92-F1
#
_cell.length_a   1.000
_cell.length_b   1.000
_cell.length_c   1.000
_cell.angle_alpha   90.00
_cell.angle_beta   90.00
_cell.angle_gamma   90.00
#
_symmetry.space_group_name_H-M   'P 1'
#
loop_
_entity.id
_entity.type
_entity.pdbx_description
1 polymer ?
#
loop_
_entity_poly.entity_id
_entity_poly.type
_entity_poly.pdbx_seq_one_letter_code
_entity_poly.pdbx_strand_id
1 'polypeptide(L)'
;METDMNLLLIGGNGDIETVFILNWRKHNDNRHVSGSIEVYTLDANGMPVRRGPPQTIFPRPPNSQNQVITITRRQLFLGRPFANRDPNDLFEYRLDEPRVAASDALALMGLAPA
;
A
#
# COMPACT_ATOMS: atom_id res chain seq x y z
N MET A 1 4.31 10.83 -7.80
CA MET A 1 4.53 9.47 -7.25
C MET A 1 5.94 9.28 -6.74
N GLU A 2 6.98 9.24 -7.58
CA GLU A 2 8.37 9.15 -7.08
C GLU A 2 8.74 10.34 -6.18
N THR A 3 8.30 11.55 -6.54
CA THR A 3 8.50 12.76 -5.72
C THR A 3 7.81 12.70 -4.36
N ASP A 4 6.56 12.19 -4.32
CA ASP A 4 5.77 12.12 -3.08
C ASP A 4 6.37 11.09 -2.12
N MET A 5 6.76 9.93 -2.65
CA MET A 5 7.43 8.89 -1.90
C MET A 5 8.78 9.37 -1.35
N ASN A 6 9.59 10.06 -2.16
CA ASN A 6 10.87 10.62 -1.72
C ASN A 6 10.67 11.66 -0.62
N LEU A 7 9.67 12.55 -0.77
CA LEU A 7 9.35 13.55 0.24
C LEU A 7 8.98 12.91 1.58
N LEU A 8 8.19 11.84 1.56
CA LEU A 8 7.75 11.17 2.79
C LEU A 8 8.85 10.33 3.42
N LEU A 9 9.53 9.47 2.65
CA LEU A 9 10.53 8.55 3.19
C LEU A 9 11.88 9.23 3.50
N ILE A 10 12.35 10.12 2.63
CA ILE A 10 13.63 10.83 2.85
C ILE A 10 13.38 12.10 3.66
N GLY A 11 12.40 12.92 3.24
CA GLY A 11 12.08 14.18 3.93
C GLY A 11 11.49 13.98 5.32
N GLY A 12 10.86 12.84 5.58
CA GLY A 12 10.38 12.45 6.92
C GLY A 12 11.49 12.09 7.90
N ASN A 13 12.76 12.03 7.48
CA ASN A 13 13.94 11.87 8.35
C ASN A 13 13.82 10.76 9.42
N GLY A 14 13.21 9.62 9.05
CA GLY A 14 13.01 8.47 9.94
C GLY A 14 11.65 8.42 10.65
N ASP A 15 10.84 9.47 10.58
CA ASP A 15 9.47 9.47 11.12
C ASP A 15 8.48 8.73 10.20
N ILE A 16 8.88 8.40 8.97
CA ILE A 16 8.11 7.58 8.04
C ILE A 16 9.03 6.49 7.50
N GLU A 17 8.79 5.24 7.89
CA GLU A 17 9.59 4.08 7.44
C GLU A 17 8.94 3.32 6.27
N THR A 18 7.65 3.52 6.00
CA THR A 18 6.91 2.85 4.92
C THR A 18 5.83 3.77 4.33
N VAL A 19 5.70 3.74 3.01
CA VAL A 19 4.69 4.49 2.26
C VAL A 19 3.88 3.54 1.38
N PHE A 20 2.56 3.60 1.48
CA PHE A 20 1.62 2.88 0.63
C PHE A 20 1.03 3.87 -0.38
N ILE A 21 1.19 3.60 -1.67
CA ILE A 21 0.67 4.44 -2.76
C ILE A 21 -0.42 3.67 -3.48
N LEU A 22 -1.65 4.21 -3.43
CA LEU A 22 -2.75 3.72 -4.25
C LEU A 22 -2.75 4.46 -5.58
N ASN A 23 -2.60 3.70 -6.65
CA ASN A 23 -2.65 4.14 -8.03
C ASN A 23 -4.04 3.87 -8.59
N TRP A 24 -4.72 4.90 -9.09
CA TRP A 24 -6.04 4.76 -9.71
C TRP A 24 -5.97 5.16 -11.19
N ARG A 25 -6.61 4.39 -12.06
CA ARG A 25 -6.75 4.70 -13.48
C ARG A 25 -8.21 4.63 -13.87
N LYS A 26 -8.74 5.76 -14.33
CA LYS A 26 -10.04 5.85 -14.99
C LYS A 26 -9.86 5.54 -16.48
N HIS A 27 -10.69 4.66 -17.02
CA HIS A 27 -10.65 4.23 -18.42
C HIS A 27 -11.45 5.17 -19.32
N ASN A 28 -11.28 5.02 -20.64
CA ASN A 28 -11.76 5.99 -21.64
C ASN A 28 -13.29 6.19 -21.65
N ASP A 29 -14.05 5.20 -21.19
CA ASP A 29 -15.52 5.28 -21.08
C ASP A 29 -16.02 6.10 -19.88
N ASN A 30 -15.09 6.67 -19.10
CA ASN A 30 -15.36 7.46 -17.91
C ASN A 30 -16.20 6.78 -16.82
N ARG A 31 -16.38 5.47 -16.92
CA ARG A 31 -17.17 4.66 -16.00
C ARG A 31 -16.30 3.61 -15.32
N HIS A 32 -15.37 3.03 -16.05
CA HIS A 32 -14.55 1.94 -15.55
C HIS A 32 -13.26 2.45 -14.91
N VAL A 33 -12.87 1.80 -13.81
CA VAL A 33 -11.69 2.13 -13.02
C VAL A 33 -10.93 0.85 -12.70
N SER A 34 -9.61 0.95 -12.71
CA SER A 34 -8.69 -0.03 -12.14
C SER A 34 -7.81 0.64 -11.11
N GLY A 35 -7.37 -0.10 -10.09
CA GLY A 35 -6.44 0.40 -9.09
C GLY A 35 -5.45 -0.63 -8.60
N SER A 36 -4.25 -0.18 -8.26
CA SER A 36 -3.19 -0.97 -7.67
C SER A 36 -2.60 -0.27 -6.46
N ILE A 37 -1.89 -1.03 -5.63
CA ILE A 37 -1.12 -0.53 -4.50
C ILE A 37 0.36 -0.86 -4.70
N GLU A 38 1.19 0.12 -4.42
CA GLU A 38 2.64 -0.01 -4.36
C GLU A 38 3.12 0.36 -2.97
N VAL A 39 4.17 -0.30 -2.50
CA VAL A 39 4.69 -0.12 -1.14
C VAL A 39 6.15 0.21 -1.25
N TYR A 40 6.58 1.27 -0.56
CA TYR A 40 7.95 1.73 -0.57
C TYR A 40 8.52 1.80 0.84
N THR A 41 9.78 1.43 0.98
CA THR A 41 10.57 1.54 2.21
C THR A 41 11.96 2.04 1.88
N LEU A 42 12.76 2.41 2.87
CA LEU A 42 14.19 2.63 2.65
C LEU A 42 14.96 1.30 2.64
N ASP A 43 15.98 1.20 1.78
CA ASP A 43 16.99 0.15 1.83
C ASP A 43 18.08 0.47 2.85
N ALA A 44 19.12 -0.37 2.91
CA ALA A 44 20.25 -0.18 3.84
C ALA A 44 21.06 1.10 3.58
N ASN A 45 20.98 1.68 2.37
CA ASN A 45 21.65 2.91 2.01
C ASN A 45 20.77 4.15 2.22
N GLY A 46 19.56 3.99 2.78
CA GLY A 46 18.60 5.06 2.92
C GLY A 46 17.96 5.48 1.58
N MET A 47 18.05 4.63 0.55
CA MET A 47 17.42 4.87 -0.74
C MET A 47 16.03 4.23 -0.76
N PRO A 48 15.00 4.95 -1.25
CA PRO A 48 13.70 4.34 -1.35
C PRO A 48 13.63 3.22 -2.40
N VAL A 49 13.03 2.11 -2.01
CA VAL A 49 12.86 0.91 -2.84
C VAL A 49 11.44 0.38 -2.73
N ARG A 50 10.91 -0.13 -3.84
CA ARG A 50 9.59 -0.78 -3.86
C ARG A 50 9.68 -2.16 -3.21
N ARG A 51 8.77 -2.45 -2.28
CA ARG A 51 8.58 -3.76 -1.65
C ARG A 51 7.67 -4.62 -2.53
N GLY A 52 8.28 -5.57 -3.22
CA GLY A 52 7.56 -6.52 -4.07
C GLY A 52 6.92 -5.89 -5.31
N PRO A 53 6.10 -6.67 -6.04
CA PRO A 53 5.35 -6.17 -7.18
C PRO A 53 4.13 -5.34 -6.73
N PRO A 54 3.63 -4.42 -7.57
CA PRO A 54 2.34 -3.78 -7.35
C PRO A 54 1.23 -4.83 -7.24
N GLN A 55 0.28 -4.62 -6.33
CA GLN A 55 -0.85 -5.53 -6.15
C GLN A 55 -2.17 -4.87 -6.55
N THR A 56 -3.06 -5.61 -7.20
CA THR A 56 -4.36 -5.07 -7.61
C THR A 56 -5.27 -4.83 -6.39
N ILE A 57 -5.81 -3.62 -6.31
CA ILE A 57 -6.86 -3.23 -5.34
C ILE A 57 -8.24 -3.30 -6.00
N PHE A 58 -8.36 -2.89 -7.26
CA PHE A 58 -9.65 -2.86 -7.95
C PHE A 58 -9.50 -3.18 -9.45
N PRO A 59 -10.33 -4.09 -10.02
CA PRO A 59 -11.25 -5.00 -9.33
C PRO A 59 -10.53 -5.89 -8.31
N ARG A 60 -11.28 -6.41 -7.33
CA ARG A 60 -10.75 -7.42 -6.40
C ARG A 60 -10.27 -8.64 -7.21
N PRO A 61 -8.98 -9.03 -7.15
CA PRO A 61 -8.49 -10.15 -7.94
C PRO A 61 -8.99 -11.48 -7.37
N PRO A 62 -9.17 -12.53 -8.21
CA PRO A 62 -9.65 -13.84 -7.76
C PRO A 62 -8.79 -14.48 -6.67
N ASN A 63 -7.47 -14.28 -6.73
CA ASN A 63 -6.50 -14.77 -5.75
C ASN A 63 -6.25 -13.79 -4.59
N SER A 64 -7.16 -12.85 -4.34
CA SER A 64 -7.00 -11.78 -3.34
C SER A 64 -6.69 -12.28 -1.93
N GLN A 65 -7.18 -13.45 -1.54
CA GLN A 65 -6.95 -14.03 -0.21
C GLN A 65 -5.49 -14.40 0.06
N ASN A 66 -4.72 -14.66 -0.99
CA ASN A 66 -3.29 -15.03 -0.88
C ASN A 66 -2.37 -13.82 -1.04
N GLN A 67 -2.94 -12.62 -1.20
CA GLN A 67 -2.21 -11.39 -1.48
C GLN A 67 -2.06 -10.56 -0.21
N VAL A 68 -0.83 -10.55 0.31
CA VAL A 68 -0.41 -9.79 1.48
C VAL A 68 0.78 -8.91 1.14
N ILE A 69 0.94 -7.82 1.88
CA ILE A 69 2.15 -7.00 1.90
C ILE A 69 2.92 -7.37 3.16
N THR A 70 4.12 -7.92 3.00
CA THR A 70 4.97 -8.26 4.14
C THR A 70 5.87 -7.07 4.49
N ILE A 71 5.69 -6.52 5.69
CA ILE A 71 6.49 -5.44 6.27
C ILE A 71 6.81 -5.77 7.72
N THR A 72 7.75 -5.08 8.36
CA THR A 72 7.96 -5.26 9.81
C THR A 72 6.93 -4.48 10.62
N ARG A 73 6.72 -4.85 11.89
CA ARG A 73 5.84 -4.08 12.78
C ARG A 73 6.33 -2.66 12.98
N ARG A 74 7.64 -2.48 13.14
CA ARG A 74 8.26 -1.16 13.25
C ARG A 74 7.98 -0.30 12.03
N GLN A 75 8.05 -0.88 10.83
CA GLN A 75 7.75 -0.18 9.59
C GLN A 75 6.32 0.36 9.52
N LEU A 76 5.36 -0.35 10.12
CA LEU A 76 3.95 0.07 10.13
C LEU A 76 3.60 1.04 11.26
N PHE A 77 4.14 0.82 12.46
CA PHE A 77 3.71 1.52 13.67
C PHE A 77 4.77 2.45 14.28
N LEU A 78 5.97 2.48 13.71
CA LEU A 78 7.17 3.16 14.20
C LEU A 78 7.65 2.68 15.58
N GLY A 79 8.97 2.62 15.76
CA GLY A 79 9.60 2.29 17.05
C GLY A 79 9.26 0.90 17.61
N ARG A 80 8.92 0.84 18.91
CA ARG A 80 8.54 -0.40 19.62
C ARG A 80 7.07 -0.34 20.04
N PRO A 81 6.13 -0.54 19.11
CA PRO A 81 4.70 -0.32 19.38
C PRO A 81 4.12 -1.29 20.42
N PHE A 82 4.74 -2.46 20.61
CA PHE A 82 4.26 -3.50 21.52
C PHE A 82 5.41 -3.99 22.42
N ALA A 83 5.25 -3.88 23.74
CA ALA A 83 6.30 -4.24 24.70
C ALA A 83 6.75 -5.71 24.62
N ASN A 84 5.84 -6.61 24.24
CA ASN A 84 6.06 -8.05 24.22
C ASN A 84 6.27 -8.62 22.80
N ARG A 85 6.59 -7.79 21.80
CA ARG A 85 6.87 -8.26 20.44
C ARG A 85 8.14 -7.65 19.88
N ASP A 86 8.86 -8.41 19.06
CA ASP A 86 10.00 -7.88 18.33
C ASP A 86 9.49 -6.88 17.28
N PRO A 87 10.00 -5.64 17.25
CA PRO A 87 9.65 -4.67 16.22
C PRO A 87 9.99 -5.13 14.79
N ASN A 88 10.98 -6.02 14.65
CA ASN A 88 11.44 -6.55 13.36
C ASN A 88 10.64 -7.76 12.89
N ASP A 89 9.71 -8.27 13.71
CA ASP A 89 8.82 -9.34 13.30
C ASP A 89 8.05 -8.95 12.03
N LEU A 90 7.94 -9.91 11.12
CA LEU A 90 7.12 -9.74 9.93
C LEU A 90 5.64 -9.63 10.30
N PHE A 91 4.98 -8.69 9.63
CA PHE A 91 3.57 -8.44 9.68
C PHE A 91 3.00 -8.56 8.26
N GLU A 92 2.01 -9.42 8.11
CA GLU A 92 1.30 -9.62 6.85
C GLU A 92 0.12 -8.66 6.78
N TYR A 93 0.33 -7.51 6.14
CA TYR A 93 -0.73 -6.54 5.91
C TYR A 93 -1.67 -7.07 4.82
N ARG A 94 -2.89 -7.45 5.23
CA ARG A 94 -3.92 -7.97 4.33
C ARG A 94 -4.56 -6.84 3.53
N LEU A 95 -4.80 -7.10 2.25
CA LEU A 95 -5.40 -6.12 1.34
C LEU A 95 -6.93 -6.22 1.25
N ASP A 96 -7.57 -7.13 1.97
CA ASP A 96 -9.02 -7.33 1.89
C ASP A 96 -9.80 -6.06 2.29
N GLU A 97 -9.45 -5.41 3.40
CA GLU A 97 -10.13 -4.19 3.87
C GLU A 97 -9.98 -3.02 2.89
N PRO A 98 -8.77 -2.67 2.41
CA PRO A 98 -8.62 -1.66 1.35
C PRO A 98 -9.44 -1.93 0.09
N ARG A 99 -9.61 -3.20 -0.30
CA ARG A 99 -10.39 -3.60 -1.48
C ARG A 99 -11.89 -3.42 -1.28
N VAL A 100 -12.39 -3.72 -0.08
CA VAL A 100 -13.79 -3.47 0.29
C VAL A 100 -14.04 -1.97 0.29
N ALA A 101 -13.21 -1.19 0.99
CA ALA A 101 -13.32 0.26 1.03
C ALA A 101 -13.28 0.90 -0.37
N ALA A 102 -12.41 0.41 -1.24
CA ALA A 102 -12.34 0.85 -2.64
C ALA A 102 -13.62 0.53 -3.41
N SER A 103 -14.16 -0.67 -3.25
CA SER A 103 -15.39 -1.10 -3.93
C SER A 103 -16.57 -0.22 -3.53
N ASP A 104 -16.72 0.03 -2.24
CA ASP A 104 -17.80 0.86 -1.71
C ASP A 104 -17.66 2.31 -2.17
N ALA A 105 -16.47 2.90 -2.05
CA ALA A 105 -16.22 4.29 -2.44
C ALA A 105 -16.42 4.51 -3.95
N LEU A 106 -15.92 3.62 -4.80
CA LEU A 106 -16.06 3.74 -6.26
C LEU A 106 -17.50 3.52 -6.70
N ALA A 107 -18.23 2.58 -6.08
CA ALA A 107 -19.65 2.38 -6.35
C ALA A 107 -20.48 3.62 -6.00
N LEU A 108 -20.19 4.29 -4.87
CA LEU A 108 -20.83 5.56 -4.49
C LEU A 108 -20.56 6.69 -5.50
N MET A 109 -19.44 6.62 -6.22
CA MET A 109 -19.10 7.56 -7.31
C MET A 109 -19.72 7.16 -8.66
N GLY A 110 -20.49 6.07 -8.73
CA GLY A 110 -21.05 5.54 -9.98
C GLY A 110 -20.01 4.90 -10.90
N LEU A 111 -18.83 4.57 -10.37
CA LEU A 111 -17.73 3.95 -11.11
C LEU A 111 -17.80 2.43 -10.97
N ALA A 112 -17.36 1.73 -12.00
CA ALA A 112 -17.42 0.28 -12.09
C ALA A 112 -16.01 -0.31 -12.29
N PRO A 113 -15.79 -1.60 -11.98
CA PRO A 113 -14.51 -2.24 -12.26
C PRO A 113 -14.30 -2.41 -13.76
N ALA A 114 -13.09 -2.07 -14.22
CA ALA A 114 -12.66 -2.26 -15.61
C ALA A 114 -12.44 -3.71 -16.03
#